data_AF-A0A524BJR2-F1
#
_entry.id   AF-A0A524BJR2-F1
#
_cell.length_a   1.000
_cell.length_b   1.000
_cell.length_c   1.000
_cell.angle_alpha   90.00
_cell.angle_beta   90.00
_cell.angle_gamma   90.00
#
_symmetry.space_group_name_H-M   'P 1'
#
loop_
_entity.id
_entity.type
_entity.pdbx_description
1 polymer ?
#
loop_
_entity_poly.entity_id
_entity_poly.type
_entity_poly.pdbx_seq_one_letter_code
_entity_poly.pdbx_strand_id
1 'polypeptide(L)' 'MYCMCMARTNIDLDDDAVEAVMRRYHFSTKRDAVNFALRSLAAEPMSLEKALAMRGTGWGGDLDAMRETRVP' A
#
# COMPACT_ATOMS: atom_id res chain seq x y z
N MET A 1 -14.01 2.87 -16.87
CA MET A 1 -15.16 2.05 -16.44
C MET A 1 -14.63 0.69 -16.03
N TYR A 2 -14.22 0.55 -14.77
CA TYR A 2 -13.61 -0.69 -14.28
C TYR A 2 -14.74 -1.60 -13.77
N CYS A 3 -15.05 -2.67 -14.50
CA CYS A 3 -15.87 -3.78 -14.00
C CYS A 3 -15.11 -4.34 -12.79
N MET A 4 -15.46 -3.91 -11.57
CA MET A 4 -14.96 -4.52 -10.32
C MET A 4 -15.67 -5.86 -10.15
N CYS A 5 -15.45 -6.75 -11.11
CA CYS A 5 -16.11 -8.01 -11.23
C CYS A 5 -15.17 -9.02 -10.58
N MET A 6 -15.31 -9.17 -9.26
CA MET A 6 -14.53 -10.12 -8.48
C MET A 6 -14.88 -11.53 -8.98
N ALA A 7 -14.02 -12.10 -9.82
CA ALA A 7 -14.15 -13.49 -10.22
C ALA A 7 -13.93 -14.40 -9.00
N ARG A 8 -14.81 -15.38 -8.83
CA ARG A 8 -14.61 -16.45 -7.85
C ARG A 8 -13.68 -17.47 -8.47
N THR A 9 -12.53 -17.67 -7.83
CA THR A 9 -11.53 -18.66 -8.26
C THR A 9 -11.21 -19.55 -7.06
N ASN A 10 -11.17 -20.87 -7.27
CA ASN A 10 -10.66 -21.81 -6.28
C ASN A 10 -9.18 -22.03 -6.58
N ILE A 11 -8.32 -21.57 -5.67
CA ILE A 11 -6.87 -21.75 -5.72
C ILE A 11 -6.40 -22.18 -4.33
N ASP A 12 -5.36 -23.02 -4.28
CA ASP A 12 -4.70 -23.36 -3.03
C ASP A 12 -3.72 -22.24 -2.67
N LEU A 13 -3.77 -21.82 -1.41
CA LEU A 13 -2.92 -20.77 -0.84
C LEU A 13 -2.17 -21.33 0.35
N ASP A 14 -0.92 -20.90 0.50
CA ASP A 14 -0.16 -21.17 1.72
C ASP A 14 -0.76 -20.35 2.87
N ASP A 15 -1.33 -21.06 3.86
CA ASP A 15 -2.00 -20.45 5.00
C ASP A 15 -1.03 -19.66 5.89
N ASP A 16 0.22 -20.09 6.01
CA ASP A 16 1.23 -19.38 6.80
C ASP A 16 1.60 -18.05 6.15
N ALA A 17 1.73 -18.03 4.82
CA ALA A 17 2.01 -16.82 4.05
C ALA A 17 0.85 -15.82 4.13
N VAL A 18 -0.39 -16.30 4.01
CA VAL A 18 -1.59 -15.45 4.14
C VAL A 18 -1.70 -14.89 5.56
N GLU A 19 -1.46 -15.70 6.57
CA GLU A 19 -1.51 -15.26 7.97
C GLU A 19 -0.44 -14.21 8.27
N ALA A 20 0.78 -14.37 7.73
CA ALA A 20 1.84 -13.37 7.87
C ALA A 20 1.41 -12.00 7.29
N VAL A 21 0.78 -11.99 6.11
CA VAL A 21 0.26 -10.76 5.48
C VAL A 21 -0.91 -10.18 6.27
N MET A 22 -1.84 -11.02 6.72
CA MET A 22 -2.97 -10.59 7.54
C MET A 22 -2.52 -9.98 8.86
N ARG A 23 -1.53 -10.56 9.56
CA ARG A 23 -0.96 -9.97 10.79
C ARG A 23 -0.23 -8.66 10.53
N ARG A 24 0.53 -8.57 9.44
CA ARG A 24 1.35 -7.40 9.11
C ARG A 24 0.52 -6.17 8.73
N TYR A 25 -0.60 -6.38 8.03
CA TYR A 25 -1.45 -5.31 7.51
C TYR A 25 -2.84 -5.26 8.17
N HIS A 26 -3.05 -6.07 9.21
CA HIS A 26 -4.28 -6.15 10.00
C HIS A 26 -5.55 -6.44 9.18
N PHE A 27 -5.47 -7.36 8.22
CA PHE A 27 -6.64 -7.76 7.42
C PHE A 27 -7.55 -8.72 8.19
N SER A 28 -8.86 -8.54 8.05
CA SER A 28 -9.88 -9.40 8.65
C SER A 28 -10.23 -10.62 7.80
N THR A 29 -9.91 -10.61 6.50
CA THR A 29 -10.21 -11.73 5.58
C THR A 29 -9.01 -12.11 4.72
N LYS A 30 -8.88 -13.41 4.41
CA LYS A 30 -7.87 -13.93 3.47
C LYS A 30 -8.02 -13.29 2.08
N ARG A 31 -9.26 -13.01 1.66
CA ARG A 31 -9.57 -12.33 0.38
C ARG A 31 -8.97 -10.93 0.33
N ASP A 32 -9.08 -10.16 1.39
CA ASP A 32 -8.56 -8.78 1.42
C ASP A 32 -7.03 -8.78 1.39
N ALA A 33 -6.40 -9.70 2.13
CA ALA A 33 -4.96 -9.89 2.09
C ALA A 33 -4.46 -10.25 0.68
N VAL A 34 -5.13 -11.18 -0.02
CA VAL A 34 -4.76 -11.59 -1.39
C VAL A 34 -4.98 -10.46 -2.38
N ASN A 35 -6.14 -9.77 -2.33
CA ASN A 35 -6.41 -8.64 -3.19
C ASN A 35 -5.41 -7.49 -2.98
N PHE A 36 -5.03 -7.25 -1.73
CA PHE A 36 -4.01 -6.28 -1.40
C PHE A 36 -2.66 -6.67 -1.99
N ALA A 37 -2.19 -7.91 -1.76
CA ALA A 37 -0.92 -8.39 -2.29
C ALA A 37 -0.85 -8.27 -3.83
N LEU A 38 -1.92 -8.67 -4.53
CA LEU A 38 -2.00 -8.55 -6.00
C LEU A 38 -1.94 -7.08 -6.44
N ARG A 39 -2.64 -6.18 -5.77
CA ARG A 39 -2.62 -4.75 -6.09
C ARG A 39 -1.29 -4.09 -5.73
N SER A 40 -0.65 -4.50 -4.65
CA SER A 40 0.66 -3.99 -4.25
C SER A 40 1.76 -4.42 -5.21
N LEU A 41 1.70 -5.65 -5.74
CA LEU A 41 2.62 -6.14 -6.76
C LEU A 41 2.35 -5.54 -8.13
N ALA A 42 1.08 -5.36 -8.49
CA ALA A 42 0.68 -4.74 -9.76
C ALA A 42 0.77 -3.21 -9.75
N ALA A 43 0.92 -2.59 -8.59
CA ALA A 43 1.21 -1.17 -8.50
C ALA A 43 2.61 -0.95 -9.06
N GLU A 44 2.69 -0.39 -10.26
CA GLU A 44 3.97 0.16 -10.73
C GLU A 44 4.44 1.16 -9.66
N PRO A 45 5.64 0.96 -9.07
CA PRO A 45 6.21 1.97 -8.21
C PRO A 45 6.24 3.26 -9.02
N MET A 46 5.87 4.38 -8.38
CA MET A 46 5.89 5.69 -9.02
C MET A 46 7.24 5.84 -9.73
N SER A 47 7.20 5.97 -11.07
CA SER A 47 8.43 6.07 -11.84
C SER A 47 9.25 7.23 -11.30
N LEU A 48 10.58 7.09 -11.31
CA LEU A 48 11.49 8.14 -10.86
C LEU A 48 11.14 9.49 -11.52
N GLU A 49 10.77 9.46 -12.79
CA GLU A 49 10.34 10.62 -13.57
C GLU A 49 9.06 11.26 -13.00
N LYS A 50 8.05 10.47 -12.61
CA LYS A 50 6.82 10.96 -11.98
C LYS A 50 7.07 11.53 -10.58
N ALA A 51 7.97 10.92 -9.82
CA ALA A 51 8.39 11.45 -8.52
C ALA A 51 9.17 12.77 -8.67
N LEU A 52 10.04 12.88 -9.68
CA LEU A 52 10.77 14.11 -10.00
C LEU A 52 9.86 15.20 -10.56
N ALA A 53 8.80 14.85 -11.32
CA ALA A 53 7.81 15.81 -11.80
C ALA A 53 7.00 16.45 -10.66
N MET A 54 6.91 15.80 -9.50
CA MET A 54 6.31 16.38 -8.28
C MET A 54 7.28 17.32 -7.54
N ARG A 55 8.56 17.38 -7.93
CA ARG A 55 9.53 18.31 -7.34
C ARG A 55 9.12 19.74 -7.68
N GLY A 56 8.77 20.51 -6.65
CA GLY A 56 8.29 21.89 -6.81
C GLY A 56 6.78 22.05 -6.59
N THR A 57 6.03 20.97 -6.36
CA THR A 57 4.73 21.09 -5.69
C THR A 57 5.02 21.54 -4.26
N GLY A 58 4.88 22.84 -4.01
CA GLY A 58 5.27 23.46 -2.74
C GLY A 58 4.80 22.64 -1.54
N TRP A 59 5.71 22.41 -0.60
CA TRP A 59 5.40 21.76 0.65
C TRP A 59 4.99 22.83 1.66
N GLY A 60 3.70 22.88 2.01
CA GLY A 60 3.12 23.90 2.89
C GLY A 60 3.21 23.58 4.39
N GLY A 61 4.09 22.65 4.77
CA GLY A 61 4.33 22.35 6.19
C GLY A 61 5.28 23.38 6.79
N ASP A 62 5.18 23.56 8.11
CA ASP A 62 6.16 24.31 8.89
C ASP A 62 7.28 23.36 9.33
N LEU A 63 8.49 23.58 8.82
CA LEU A 63 9.66 22.77 9.17
C LEU A 63 10.05 22.92 10.64
N ASP A 64 9.82 24.10 11.22
CA ASP A 64 10.23 24.39 12.58
C ASP A 64 9.31 23.69 13.57
N ALA A 65 7.98 23.74 13.35
CA ALA A 65 7.00 22.99 14.14
C ALA A 65 7.23 21.46 14.13
N MET A 66 7.71 20.88 13.03
CA MET A 66 8.01 19.44 12.95
C MET A 66 9.30 19.04 13.65
N ARG A 67 10.22 19.98 13.88
CA ARG A 67 11.51 19.73 14.55
C ARG A 67 11.44 19.87 16.07
N GLU A 68 10.43 20.57 16.57
CA GLU A 68 10.21 20.79 18.01
C GLU A 68 9.83 19.52 18.78
N THR A 69 9.37 18.45 18.09
CA THR A 69 8.89 17.22 18.75
C THR A 69 9.99 16.23 19.15
N ARG A 70 11.28 16.58 19.02
CA ARG A 70 12.34 15.82 19.68
C ARG A 70 12.43 16.23 21.15
N VAL A 71 11.43 15.82 21.92
CA VAL A 71 11.50 15.82 23.39
C VAL A 71 12.53 14.75 23.79
N PRO A 72 13.46 15.04 24.72
CA PRO A 72 14.54 14.12 25.13
C PRO A 72 14.05 12.79 25.71
#